data_AF-X1VSM4-F1
#
_entry.id   AF-X1VSM4-F1
#
_cell.length_a   1.000
_cell.length_b   1.000
_cell.length_c   1.000
_cell.angle_alpha   90.00
_cell.angle_beta   90.00
_cell.angle_gamma   90.00
#
_symmetry.space_group_name_H-M   'P 1'
#
loop_
_entity.id
_entity.type
_entity.pdbx_description
1 polymer ?
#
loop_
_entity_poly.entity_id
_entity_poly.type
_entity_poly.pdbx_seq_one_letter_code
_entity_poly.pdbx_strand_id
1 'polypeptide(L)'
;GDLVKSFDVKNQKLVNSKVIKVFCHSCEEMGEYYLVINDNIRVTPNHPFYVNDKWLPAGEIKTGDLLLNINGDAVRVVSVQKIFEQHRTFNLEVEGCHNYFAEDVLVHNKQQTCSNTCPNTCSSTCSTCNTNCGQSTCNCFIAGTKITMADGSLKNIEDVEIGDFVKTFNETANEIVDGR
;
A
#
# COMPACT_ATOMS: atom_id res chain seq x y z
N GLY A 1 -0.69 -14.74 11.47
CA GLY A 1 -0.76 -13.58 10.58
C GLY A 1 0.50 -12.82 10.59
N ASP A 2 0.95 -12.47 9.40
CA ASP A 2 2.19 -11.74 9.28
C ASP A 2 2.11 -10.39 10.01
N LEU A 3 3.21 -10.06 10.68
CA LEU A 3 3.41 -8.76 11.31
C LEU A 3 4.40 -7.98 10.46
N VAL A 4 4.07 -6.74 10.14
CA VAL A 4 4.91 -5.82 9.37
C VAL A 4 5.35 -4.64 10.23
N LYS A 5 6.44 -3.99 9.81
CA LYS A 5 6.86 -2.72 10.39
C LYS A 5 5.96 -1.60 9.90
N SER A 6 5.52 -0.79 10.84
CA SER A 6 4.73 0.41 10.64
C SER A 6 5.35 1.56 11.43
N PHE A 7 4.92 2.78 11.15
CA PHE A 7 5.46 3.98 11.78
C PHE A 7 4.33 4.83 12.34
N ASP A 8 4.43 5.14 13.64
CA ASP A 8 3.61 6.16 14.26
C ASP A 8 4.23 7.52 13.99
N VAL A 9 3.69 8.21 12.97
CA VAL A 9 4.16 9.54 12.55
C VAL A 9 4.02 10.58 13.68
N LYS A 10 3.04 10.43 14.59
CA LYS A 10 2.81 11.39 15.68
C LYS A 10 3.87 11.26 16.77
N ASN A 11 4.23 10.03 17.11
CA ASN A 11 5.19 9.73 18.16
C ASN A 11 6.61 9.45 17.63
N GLN A 12 6.81 9.52 16.31
CA GLN A 12 8.06 9.20 15.60
C GLN A 12 8.65 7.85 16.03
N LYS A 13 7.80 6.82 16.09
CA LYS A 13 8.19 5.51 16.63
C LYS A 13 7.79 4.37 15.71
N LEU A 14 8.72 3.43 15.51
CA LEU A 14 8.42 2.15 14.86
C LEU A 14 7.49 1.31 15.74
N VAL A 15 6.45 0.79 15.11
CA VAL A 15 5.50 -0.14 15.71
C VAL A 15 5.33 -1.35 14.81
N ASN A 16 4.84 -2.45 15.36
CA ASN A 16 4.50 -3.62 14.56
C ASN A 16 2.98 -3.63 14.36
N SER A 17 2.53 -3.82 13.12
CA SER A 17 1.12 -3.96 12.78
C SER A 17 0.84 -5.32 12.16
N LYS A 18 -0.33 -5.88 12.49
CA LYS A 18 -0.80 -7.14 11.90
C LYS A 18 -1.38 -6.88 10.52
N VAL A 19 -1.03 -7.73 9.55
CA VAL A 19 -1.69 -7.76 8.24
C VAL A 19 -3.06 -8.41 8.40
N ILE A 20 -4.11 -7.62 8.15
CA ILE A 20 -5.51 -8.04 8.28
C ILE A 20 -6.15 -8.35 6.93
N LYS A 21 -5.57 -7.84 5.82
CA LYS A 21 -6.04 -8.14 4.48
C LYS A 21 -4.90 -8.02 3.46
N VAL A 22 -4.97 -8.85 2.43
CA VAL A 22 -4.11 -8.77 1.24
C VAL A 22 -5.04 -8.57 0.05
N PHE A 23 -4.77 -7.55 -0.74
CA PHE A 23 -5.44 -7.27 -1.99
C PHE A 23 -4.56 -7.73 -3.13
N CYS A 24 -5.16 -8.42 -4.09
CA CYS A 24 -4.54 -8.79 -5.35
C CYS A 24 -5.48 -8.34 -6.46
N HIS A 25 -5.00 -7.47 -7.34
CA HIS A 25 -5.73 -6.98 -8.50
C HIS A 25 -5.11 -7.53 -9.79
N SER A 26 -5.97 -7.79 -10.77
CA SER A 26 -5.55 -8.30 -12.06
C SER A 26 -4.81 -7.24 -12.89
N CYS A 27 -4.15 -7.67 -13.97
CA CYS A 27 -3.45 -6.75 -14.87
C CYS A 27 -4.41 -5.75 -15.53
N GLU A 28 -5.66 -6.14 -15.78
CA GLU A 28 -6.68 -5.28 -16.40
C GLU A 28 -7.18 -4.18 -15.46
N GLU A 29 -7.10 -4.41 -14.14
CA GLU A 29 -7.43 -3.42 -13.11
C GLU A 29 -6.28 -2.41 -12.90
N MET A 30 -5.07 -2.76 -13.35
CA MET A 30 -3.95 -1.84 -13.34
C MET A 30 -4.14 -0.76 -14.41
N GLY A 31 -3.87 0.50 -14.05
CA GLY A 31 -3.78 1.59 -15.02
C GLY A 31 -2.72 1.34 -16.11
N GLU A 32 -2.65 2.23 -17.09
CA GLU A 32 -1.80 2.06 -18.29
C GLU A 32 -0.29 1.95 -18.00
N TYR A 33 0.15 2.45 -16.85
CA TYR A 33 1.57 2.48 -16.48
C TYR A 33 1.77 2.37 -14.96
N TYR A 34 2.98 1.97 -14.59
CA TYR A 34 3.50 2.06 -13.23
C TYR A 34 4.77 2.93 -13.20
N LEU A 35 5.17 3.32 -12.00
CA LEU A 35 6.37 4.09 -11.75
C LEU A 35 7.48 3.19 -11.19
N VAL A 36 8.70 3.45 -11.62
CA VAL A 36 9.92 2.93 -10.99
C VAL A 36 10.65 4.10 -10.34
N ILE A 37 10.67 4.15 -9.02
CA ILE A 37 11.36 5.18 -8.23
C ILE A 37 12.65 4.58 -7.68
N ASN A 38 13.78 5.29 -7.84
CA ASN A 38 15.11 4.85 -7.40
C ASN A 38 15.48 3.43 -7.88
N ASP A 39 14.99 3.07 -9.07
CA ASP A 39 15.24 1.80 -9.78
C ASP A 39 14.67 0.53 -9.11
N ASN A 40 14.20 0.59 -7.85
CA ASN A 40 13.67 -0.55 -7.11
C ASN A 40 12.17 -0.46 -6.77
N ILE A 41 11.64 0.73 -6.48
CA ILE A 41 10.24 0.88 -6.04
C ILE A 41 9.31 0.86 -7.25
N ARG A 42 8.56 -0.23 -7.42
CA ARG A 42 7.60 -0.42 -8.53
C ARG A 42 6.16 -0.23 -8.05
N VAL A 43 5.53 0.87 -8.44
CA VAL A 43 4.28 1.30 -7.79
C VAL A 43 3.30 1.99 -8.75
N THR A 44 2.00 1.87 -8.48
CA THR A 44 0.98 2.63 -9.21
C THR A 44 1.04 4.12 -8.84
N PRO A 45 0.73 5.05 -9.77
CA PRO A 45 0.90 6.49 -9.55
C PRO A 45 0.07 7.07 -8.40
N ASN A 46 -1.01 6.40 -7.98
CA ASN A 46 -1.88 6.92 -6.92
C ASN A 46 -1.48 6.47 -5.52
N HIS A 47 -0.52 5.54 -5.40
CA HIS A 47 -0.09 5.04 -4.10
C HIS A 47 0.56 6.16 -3.27
N PRO A 48 0.10 6.45 -2.03
CA PRO A 48 0.68 7.52 -1.23
C PRO A 48 1.98 7.12 -0.54
N PHE A 49 2.99 7.97 -0.66
CA PHE A 49 4.27 7.89 0.06
C PHE A 49 4.39 9.04 1.04
N TYR A 50 5.17 8.84 2.11
CA TYR A 50 5.55 9.93 2.99
C TYR A 50 6.78 10.65 2.42
N VAL A 51 6.56 11.86 1.90
CA VAL A 51 7.52 12.64 1.10
C VAL A 51 7.61 14.06 1.63
N ASN A 52 8.82 14.54 1.95
CA ASN A 52 9.05 15.89 2.50
C ASN A 52 8.07 16.22 3.65
N ASP A 53 7.95 15.30 4.62
CA ASP A 53 7.08 15.40 5.81
C ASP A 53 5.56 15.42 5.54
N LYS A 54 5.10 15.03 4.35
CA LYS A 54 3.68 14.97 4.00
C LYS A 54 3.36 13.75 3.13
N TRP A 55 2.09 13.36 3.08
CA TRP A 55 1.63 12.31 2.18
C TRP A 55 1.44 12.85 0.77
N LEU A 56 2.11 12.25 -0.21
CA LEU A 56 1.96 12.57 -1.64
C LEU A 56 1.73 11.29 -2.46
N PRO A 57 0.89 11.32 -3.51
CA PRO A 57 0.80 10.22 -4.48
C PRO A 57 2.13 10.01 -5.20
N ALA A 58 2.46 8.76 -5.53
CA ALA A 58 3.68 8.40 -6.26
C ALA A 58 3.86 9.18 -7.57
N GLY A 59 2.78 9.49 -8.28
CA GLY A 59 2.77 10.24 -9.53
C GLY A 59 3.13 11.72 -9.38
N GLU A 60 3.12 12.25 -8.17
CA GLU A 60 3.54 13.61 -7.86
C GLU A 60 5.00 13.69 -7.39
N ILE A 61 5.65 12.56 -7.10
CA ILE A 61 7.04 12.48 -6.65
C ILE A 61 7.98 12.88 -7.77
N LYS A 62 8.97 13.71 -7.44
CA LYS A 62 9.98 14.20 -8.37
C LYS A 62 11.38 13.93 -7.84
N THR A 63 12.34 13.90 -8.75
CA THR A 63 13.76 13.86 -8.40
C THR A 63 14.11 15.03 -7.48
N GLY A 64 14.79 14.73 -6.39
CA GLY A 64 15.14 15.70 -5.35
C GLY A 64 14.26 15.62 -4.10
N ASP A 65 13.08 15.03 -4.18
CA ASP A 65 12.21 14.79 -3.02
C ASP A 65 12.85 13.81 -2.02
N LEU A 66 12.41 13.88 -0.76
CA LEU A 66 12.91 13.06 0.34
C LEU A 66 11.81 12.10 0.83
N LEU A 67 12.06 10.80 0.73
CA LEU A 67 11.25 9.74 1.33
C LEU A 67 11.74 9.44 2.74
N LEU A 68 10.90 8.85 3.58
CA LEU A 68 11.30 8.39 4.92
C LEU A 68 11.57 6.87 4.90
N ASN A 69 12.74 6.45 5.36
CA ASN A 69 13.07 5.02 5.51
C ASN A 69 12.78 4.45 6.89
N ILE A 70 13.02 3.15 7.08
CA ILE A 70 12.76 2.48 8.37
C ILE A 70 13.59 3.02 9.54
N ASN A 71 14.79 3.54 9.25
CA ASN A 71 15.68 4.11 10.25
C ASN A 71 15.25 5.53 10.67
N GLY A 72 14.27 6.12 9.97
CA GLY A 72 13.88 7.51 10.15
C GLY A 72 14.75 8.51 9.36
N ASP A 73 15.61 8.01 8.49
CA ASP A 73 16.46 8.83 7.63
C ASP A 73 15.73 9.25 6.34
N ALA A 74 16.14 10.39 5.81
CA ALA A 74 15.66 10.89 4.53
C ALA A 74 16.38 10.21 3.36
N VAL A 75 15.61 9.52 2.51
CA VAL A 75 16.10 8.91 1.27
C VAL A 75 15.76 9.82 0.09
N ARG A 76 16.78 10.31 -0.61
CA ARG A 76 16.59 11.19 -1.77
C ARG A 76 16.09 10.39 -2.98
N VAL A 77 15.09 10.93 -3.66
CA VAL A 77 14.65 10.46 -4.97
C VAL A 77 15.64 10.92 -6.04
N VAL A 78 16.30 9.98 -6.70
CA VAL A 78 17.29 10.23 -7.76
C VAL A 78 16.76 9.90 -9.16
N SER A 79 15.79 8.99 -9.25
CA SER A 79 15.15 8.61 -10.52
C SER A 79 13.65 8.36 -10.33
N VAL A 80 12.86 8.73 -11.35
CA VAL A 80 11.44 8.39 -11.48
C VAL A 80 11.20 8.06 -12.95
N GLN A 81 10.83 6.82 -13.24
CA GLN A 81 10.59 6.33 -14.61
C GLN A 81 9.15 5.86 -14.77
N LYS A 82 8.52 6.14 -15.92
CA LYS A 82 7.19 5.62 -16.27
C LYS A 82 7.34 4.42 -17.20
N ILE A 83 6.75 3.29 -16.82
CA ILE A 83 6.78 2.05 -17.58
C ILE A 83 5.36 1.67 -17.99
N PHE A 84 5.12 1.61 -19.30
CA PHE A 84 3.81 1.32 -19.91
C PHE A 84 3.64 -0.19 -20.12
N GLU A 85 3.53 -0.90 -19.00
CA GLU A 85 3.25 -2.34 -18.98
C GLU A 85 2.28 -2.62 -17.85
N GLN A 86 1.42 -3.62 -18.01
CA GLN A 86 0.48 -4.05 -16.99
C GLN A 86 0.98 -5.32 -16.31
N HIS A 87 0.88 -5.33 -14.98
CA HIS A 87 1.29 -6.42 -14.12
C HIS A 87 0.21 -6.65 -13.06
N ARG A 88 0.21 -7.83 -12.44
CA ARG A 88 -0.59 -8.05 -11.23
C ARG A 88 -0.09 -7.12 -10.13
N THR A 89 -1.03 -6.54 -9.39
CA THR A 89 -0.70 -5.58 -8.35
C THR A 89 -1.25 -5.99 -7.00
N PHE A 90 -0.54 -5.62 -5.95
CA PHE A 90 -0.79 -6.05 -4.59
C PHE A 90 -0.87 -4.85 -3.65
N ASN A 91 -1.71 -4.94 -2.64
CA ASN A 91 -1.72 -3.99 -1.53
C ASN A 91 -2.04 -4.72 -0.22
N LEU A 92 -1.58 -4.17 0.89
CA LEU A 92 -1.79 -4.76 2.21
C LEU A 92 -2.65 -3.84 3.06
N GLU A 93 -3.58 -4.43 3.79
CA GLU A 93 -4.24 -3.77 4.91
C GLU A 93 -3.60 -4.19 6.24
N VAL A 94 -3.20 -3.20 7.01
CA VAL A 94 -2.59 -3.38 8.33
C VAL A 94 -3.43 -2.72 9.41
N GLU A 95 -3.48 -3.35 10.58
CA GLU A 95 -4.18 -2.87 11.76
C GLU A 95 -3.51 -1.62 12.37
N GLY A 96 -4.31 -0.68 12.86
CA GLY A 96 -3.85 0.48 13.62
C GLY A 96 -3.31 1.62 12.75
N CYS A 97 -2.00 1.66 12.50
CA CYS A 97 -1.33 2.84 11.93
C CYS A 97 -1.59 3.08 10.43
N HIS A 98 -2.20 2.12 9.74
CA HIS A 98 -2.53 2.19 8.32
C HIS A 98 -1.37 2.63 7.41
N ASN A 99 -0.14 2.22 7.73
CA ASN A 99 1.05 2.42 6.93
C ASN A 99 2.03 1.27 7.16
N TYR A 100 2.95 1.05 6.22
CA TYR A 100 3.99 0.01 6.33
C TYR A 100 5.23 0.42 5.54
N PHE A 101 6.30 -0.37 5.64
CA PHE A 101 7.53 -0.15 4.86
C PHE A 101 7.59 -1.10 3.67
N ALA A 102 7.64 -0.53 2.47
CA ALA A 102 7.83 -1.23 1.20
C ALA A 102 9.12 -0.72 0.56
N GLU A 103 10.03 -1.61 0.14
CA GLU A 103 11.36 -1.25 -0.39
C GLU A 103 12.10 -0.28 0.53
N ASP A 104 12.02 -0.52 1.85
CA ASP A 104 12.59 0.30 2.91
C ASP A 104 12.01 1.74 3.02
N VAL A 105 10.91 2.06 2.35
CA VAL A 105 10.28 3.40 2.44
C VAL A 105 8.86 3.36 3.00
N LEU A 106 8.48 4.41 3.73
CA LEU A 106 7.19 4.51 4.39
C LEU A 106 6.06 4.81 3.39
N VAL A 107 5.09 3.90 3.33
CA VAL A 107 3.96 3.96 2.39
C VAL A 107 2.63 3.83 3.12
N HIS A 108 1.57 4.45 2.57
CA HIS A 108 0.27 4.45 3.20
C HIS A 108 -0.54 3.23 2.75
N ASN A 109 -1.12 2.52 3.72
CA ASN A 109 -2.20 1.57 3.46
C ASN A 109 -3.53 2.35 3.32
N LYS A 110 -3.65 3.16 2.25
CA LYS A 110 -4.90 3.89 1.96
C LYS A 110 -5.69 3.06 0.97
N GLN A 111 -6.81 2.51 1.40
CA GLN A 111 -7.84 2.07 0.46
C GLN A 111 -8.48 3.31 -0.15
N GLN A 112 -8.34 3.49 -1.46
CA GLN A 112 -9.49 4.00 -2.19
C GLN A 112 -10.46 2.83 -2.27
N THR A 113 -11.63 2.98 -1.63
CA THR A 113 -12.76 2.09 -1.90
C THR A 113 -13.02 2.17 -3.40
N CYS A 114 -12.72 1.10 -4.13
CA CYS A 114 -13.29 0.90 -5.46
C CYS A 114 -14.79 0.68 -5.21
N SER A 115 -15.56 1.77 -5.14
CA SER A 115 -17.01 1.70 -5.01
C SER A 115 -17.57 1.16 -6.33
N ASN A 116 -17.53 -0.16 -6.48
CA ASN A 116 -18.24 -0.87 -7.53
C ASN A 116 -19.74 -0.79 -7.23
N THR A 117 -20.33 0.37 -7.51
CA THR A 117 -21.72 0.46 -7.95
C THR A 117 -21.73 0.94 -9.39
N CYS A 118 -21.11 0.13 -10.26
CA CYS A 118 -21.49 0.09 -11.66
C CYS A 118 -22.23 -1.24 -11.88
N PRO A 119 -23.56 -1.21 -12.06
CA PRO A 119 -24.34 -2.43 -12.29
C PRO A 119 -23.97 -2.98 -13.68
N ASN A 120 -22.99 -3.88 -13.74
CA ASN A 120 -22.70 -4.91 -14.76
C ASN A 120 -22.99 -4.65 -16.26
N THR A 121 -23.13 -3.41 -16.73
CA THR A 121 -23.24 -3.06 -18.14
C THR A 121 -22.42 -1.81 -18.42
N CYS A 122 -21.16 -2.03 -18.77
CA CYS A 122 -20.28 -1.01 -19.33
C CYS A 122 -20.76 -0.62 -20.73
N SER A 123 -21.79 0.22 -20.80
CA SER A 123 -22.07 1.04 -21.97
C SER A 123 -21.28 2.34 -21.81
N SER A 124 -20.53 2.69 -22.85
CA SER A 124 -19.41 3.63 -22.95
C SER A 124 -19.65 5.10 -22.57
N THR A 125 -20.70 5.44 -21.82
CA THR A 125 -20.94 6.80 -21.32
C THR A 125 -21.76 6.76 -20.05
N CYS A 126 -21.13 6.98 -18.89
CA CYS A 126 -21.83 7.31 -17.66
C CYS A 126 -21.52 8.76 -17.28
N SER A 127 -22.55 9.60 -17.29
CA SER A 127 -22.49 11.06 -17.12
C SER A 127 -22.68 11.52 -15.66
N THR A 128 -22.62 10.60 -14.69
CA THR A 128 -22.72 10.89 -13.25
C THR A 128 -21.43 10.59 -12.47
N CYS A 129 -20.48 9.87 -13.07
CA CYS A 129 -19.07 9.87 -12.68
C CYS A 129 -18.33 10.91 -13.53
N ASN A 130 -17.88 12.05 -12.97
CA ASN A 130 -16.94 12.95 -13.68
C ASN A 130 -15.50 12.36 -13.70
N THR A 131 -15.40 11.05 -13.76
CA THR A 131 -14.17 10.28 -13.76
C THR A 131 -14.49 8.99 -14.50
N ASN A 132 -13.85 8.79 -15.65
CA ASN A 132 -14.13 7.69 -16.56
C ASN A 132 -14.27 6.36 -15.81
N CYS A 133 -15.44 5.77 -16.01
CA CYS A 133 -15.91 4.60 -15.32
C CYS A 133 -15.19 3.41 -16.00
N GLY A 134 -14.06 3.03 -15.41
CA GLY A 134 -12.93 2.32 -16.03
C GLY A 134 -11.57 2.69 -15.40
N GLN A 135 -11.52 3.73 -14.57
CA GLN A 135 -10.35 4.15 -13.79
C GLN A 135 -10.55 3.88 -12.29
N SER A 136 -10.77 2.62 -11.92
CA SER A 136 -10.62 2.20 -10.52
C SER A 136 -9.13 2.08 -10.23
N THR A 137 -8.45 3.20 -10.00
CA THR A 137 -7.02 3.19 -9.75
C THR A 137 -6.73 2.69 -8.33
N CYS A 138 -6.29 1.45 -8.22
CA CYS A 138 -5.91 0.88 -6.94
C CYS A 138 -4.52 1.38 -6.51
N ASN A 139 -4.38 1.72 -5.23
CA ASN A 139 -3.08 2.07 -4.62
C ASN A 139 -2.30 0.78 -4.39
N CYS A 140 -1.46 0.37 -5.35
CA CYS A 140 -0.87 -0.96 -5.34
C CYS A 140 0.60 -0.95 -5.78
N PHE A 141 1.29 -2.02 -5.41
CA PHE A 141 2.66 -2.32 -5.80
C PHE A 141 2.69 -3.49 -6.77
N ILE A 142 3.75 -3.56 -7.57
CA ILE A 142 3.98 -4.73 -8.44
C ILE A 142 4.51 -5.90 -7.58
N ALA A 143 4.26 -7.14 -8.03
CA ALA A 143 4.88 -8.33 -7.45
C ALA A 143 6.41 -8.18 -7.31
N GLY A 144 6.97 -8.83 -6.28
CA GLY A 144 8.38 -8.78 -5.93
C GLY A 144 8.78 -7.60 -5.04
N THR A 145 7.87 -6.66 -4.79
CA THR A 145 8.09 -5.54 -3.85
C THR A 145 8.36 -6.09 -2.45
N LYS A 146 9.49 -5.70 -1.85
CA LYS A 146 9.91 -6.16 -0.53
C LYS A 146 9.18 -5.42 0.57
N ILE A 147 8.51 -6.15 1.44
CA ILE A 147 7.84 -5.63 2.64
C ILE A 147 8.72 -5.93 3.84
N THR A 148 8.89 -4.94 4.71
CA THR A 148 9.68 -5.11 5.93
C THR A 148 8.84 -5.72 7.04
N MET A 149 9.21 -6.93 7.42
CA MET A 149 8.51 -7.72 8.44
C MET A 149 8.90 -7.26 9.85
N ALA A 150 8.08 -7.60 10.84
CA ALA A 150 8.29 -7.18 12.23
C ALA A 150 9.59 -7.72 12.85
N ASP A 151 10.08 -8.87 12.37
CA ASP A 151 11.36 -9.48 12.76
C ASP A 151 12.57 -8.88 12.03
N GLY A 152 12.35 -7.92 11.12
CA GLY A 152 13.38 -7.28 10.30
C GLY A 152 13.71 -8.05 9.01
N SER A 153 13.08 -9.20 8.76
CA SER A 153 13.19 -9.89 7.47
C SER A 153 12.45 -9.14 6.36
N LEU A 154 12.80 -9.46 5.11
CA LEU A 154 12.10 -8.95 3.93
C LEU A 154 11.29 -10.08 3.31
N LYS A 155 10.03 -9.82 3.01
CA LYS A 155 9.13 -10.75 2.31
C LYS A 155 8.56 -10.09 1.06
N ASN A 156 8.33 -10.83 -0.02
CA ASN A 156 7.63 -10.25 -1.17
C ASN A 156 6.18 -9.97 -0.81
N ILE A 157 5.61 -8.89 -1.35
CA ILE A 157 4.22 -8.50 -1.07
C ILE A 157 3.20 -9.58 -1.44
N GLU A 158 3.45 -10.35 -2.49
CA GLU A 158 2.60 -11.47 -2.92
C GLU A 158 2.66 -12.69 -2.00
N ASP A 159 3.73 -12.81 -1.20
CA ASP A 159 3.95 -13.92 -0.27
C ASP A 159 3.49 -13.57 1.16
N VAL A 160 3.03 -12.33 1.40
CA VAL A 160 2.53 -11.91 2.71
C VAL A 160 1.19 -12.59 3.00
N GLU A 161 1.09 -13.24 4.16
CA GLU A 161 -0.08 -14.01 4.55
C GLU A 161 -0.97 -13.26 5.54
N ILE A 162 -2.27 -13.29 5.28
CA ILE A 162 -3.30 -12.81 6.22
C ILE A 162 -3.26 -13.70 7.47
N GLY A 163 -3.44 -13.09 8.64
CA GLY A 163 -3.48 -13.86 9.86
C GLY A 163 -4.77 -14.53 10.26
N ASP A 164 -4.75 -15.86 10.23
CA ASP A 164 -5.53 -16.69 11.15
C ASP A 164 -5.09 -16.44 12.60
N PHE A 165 -5.89 -15.63 13.28
CA PHE A 165 -6.86 -16.04 14.32
C PHE A 165 -7.74 -14.81 14.54
N VAL A 166 -9.06 -15.00 14.43
CA VAL A 166 -10.09 -14.02 14.79
C VAL A 166 -10.10 -13.90 16.31
N LYS A 167 -9.11 -13.21 16.88
CA LYS A 167 -9.21 -12.71 18.26
C LYS A 167 -9.96 -11.39 18.20
N THR A 168 -11.29 -11.48 18.28
CA THR A 168 -12.16 -10.33 18.50
C THR A 168 -11.76 -9.71 19.83
N PHE A 169 -11.05 -8.58 19.80
CA PHE A 169 -10.75 -7.79 20.98
C PHE A 169 -12.06 -7.11 21.41
N ASN A 170 -12.72 -7.65 22.43
CA ASN A 170 -13.85 -6.98 23.08
C ASN A 170 -13.28 -5.99 24.09
N GLU A 171 -13.29 -4.70 23.77
CA GLU A 171 -12.70 -3.60 24.55
C GLU A 171 -13.20 -3.48 26.00
N THR A 172 -14.16 -4.31 26.43
CA THR A 172 -14.74 -4.24 27.77
C THR A 172 -14.06 -5.17 28.79
N ALA A 173 -13.32 -6.18 28.36
CA ALA A 173 -12.65 -7.13 29.25
C ALA A 173 -11.18 -7.24 28.85
N ASN A 174 -10.29 -6.74 29.71
CA ASN A 174 -8.85 -6.79 29.53
C ASN A 174 -8.31 -8.23 29.73
N GLU A 175 -8.87 -9.21 29.01
CA GLU A 175 -8.48 -10.62 29.01
C GLU A 175 -8.52 -11.19 27.59
N ILE A 176 -7.48 -11.96 27.25
CA ILE A 176 -7.37 -12.68 25.98
C ILE A 176 -8.06 -14.03 26.15
N VAL A 177 -9.14 -14.29 25.42
CA VAL A 177 -9.79 -15.61 25.38
C VAL A 177 -9.59 -16.24 24.01
N ASP A 178 -9.12 -17.49 23.99
CA ASP A 178 -8.94 -18.26 22.76
C ASP A 178 -10.29 -18.83 22.29
N GLY A 179 -10.77 -18.38 21.13
CA GLY A 179 -11.93 -18.95 20.45
C GLY A 179 -11.51 -20.09 19.53
N ARG A 180 -12.05 -21.29 19.77
CA ARG A 180 -11.95 -22.46 18.88
C ARG A 180 -13.05 -22.45 17.82
#